data_AF-A4FJ05-F1
#
_entry.id   AF-A4FJ05-F1
#
_cell.length_a   1.000
_cell.length_b   1.000
_cell.length_c   1.000
_cell.angle_alpha   90.00
_cell.angle_beta   90.00
_cell.angle_gamma   90.00
#
_symmetry.space_group_name_H-M   'P 1'
#
loop_
_entity.id
_entity.type
_entity.pdbx_description
1 polymer ?
#
loop_
_entity_poly.entity_id
_entity_poly.type
_entity_poly.pdbx_seq_one_letter_code
_entity_poly.pdbx_strand_id
1 'polypeptide(L)'
;MAQPDPSRTATSDGGVHLRLLWPQWQGAGTAGVEAFASELPLEVARRGYAVGTAVLEAVLPPHDGPTATAPVTMSDEGLDVRDGVEAKSAVLDQLASAFEVIRGHDPARITTLGG
;
A
#
# COMPACT_ATOMS: atom_id res chain seq x y z
N MET A 1 -14.71 25.16 35.96
CA MET A 1 -14.65 24.82 34.53
C MET A 1 -13.53 23.78 34.39
N ALA A 2 -13.87 22.50 34.53
CA ALA A 2 -12.88 21.43 34.49
C ALA A 2 -12.56 21.12 33.02
N GLN A 3 -11.28 21.18 32.65
CA GLN A 3 -10.81 20.70 31.36
C GLN A 3 -11.12 19.21 31.21
N PRO A 4 -11.62 18.76 30.05
CA PRO A 4 -11.72 17.33 29.78
C PRO A 4 -10.31 16.72 29.68
N ASP A 5 -10.16 15.58 30.32
CA ASP A 5 -8.97 14.72 30.32
C ASP A 5 -8.67 14.21 28.89
N PRO A 6 -7.47 14.44 28.32
CA PRO A 6 -7.11 13.95 26.99
C PRO A 6 -6.87 12.42 26.95
N SER A 7 -6.88 11.73 28.08
CA SER A 7 -6.63 10.29 28.15
C SER A 7 -7.88 9.42 27.98
N ARG A 8 -8.79 9.83 27.08
CA ARG A 8 -9.82 8.91 26.60
C ARG A 8 -9.21 8.02 25.52
N THR A 9 -8.35 7.10 25.95
CA THR A 9 -7.90 5.93 25.20
C THR A 9 -9.14 5.35 24.53
N ALA A 10 -9.19 5.45 23.21
CA ALA A 10 -10.23 4.82 22.42
C ALA A 10 -10.23 3.36 22.82
N THR A 11 -11.35 2.93 23.38
CA THR A 11 -11.59 1.56 23.80
C THR A 11 -11.20 0.63 22.66
N SER A 12 -10.18 -0.18 22.93
CA SER A 12 -9.73 -1.29 22.12
C SER A 12 -10.90 -2.24 21.90
N ASP A 13 -11.58 -2.07 20.78
CA ASP A 13 -12.27 -3.17 20.13
C ASP A 13 -11.17 -4.19 19.77
N GLY A 14 -10.98 -5.17 20.66
CA GLY A 14 -9.68 -5.75 21.07
C GLY A 14 -8.90 -6.59 20.07
N GLY A 15 -9.13 -6.41 18.77
CA GLY A 15 -8.37 -7.06 17.71
C GLY A 15 -7.21 -6.20 17.17
N VAL A 16 -6.27 -6.87 16.51
CA VAL A 16 -5.09 -6.24 15.90
C VAL A 16 -5.52 -5.26 14.80
N HIS A 17 -5.03 -4.01 14.87
CA HIS A 17 -5.10 -3.05 13.77
C HIS A 17 -3.76 -3.05 13.01
N LEU A 18 -3.74 -3.70 11.86
CA LEU A 18 -2.55 -3.77 11.01
C LEU A 18 -2.44 -2.52 10.14
N ARG A 19 -1.27 -1.89 10.12
CA ARG A 19 -0.87 -0.96 9.06
C ARG A 19 -0.10 -1.75 8.00
N LEU A 20 -0.65 -1.87 6.80
CA LEU A 20 -0.01 -2.58 5.70
C LEU A 20 0.58 -1.56 4.72
N LEU A 21 1.91 -1.54 4.58
CA LEU A 21 2.59 -0.85 3.51
C LEU A 21 2.50 -1.71 2.26
N TRP A 22 1.93 -1.16 1.19
CA TRP A 22 1.74 -1.88 -0.06
C TRP A 22 2.23 -1.04 -1.24
N PRO A 23 3.56 -1.03 -1.48
CA PRO A 23 4.19 -0.15 -2.48
C PRO A 23 4.06 -0.71 -3.90
N GLN A 24 2.86 -1.20 -4.27
CA GLN A 24 2.60 -1.73 -5.59
C GLN A 24 2.67 -0.58 -6.61
N TRP A 25 3.11 -0.89 -7.83
CA TRP A 25 3.20 0.14 -8.89
C TRP A 25 2.76 -0.43 -10.24
N GLN A 26 2.66 -1.74 -10.35
CA GLN A 26 2.24 -2.48 -11.54
C GLN A 26 0.81 -2.14 -11.94
N GLY A 27 -0.05 -1.83 -10.97
CA GLY A 27 -1.42 -1.35 -11.20
C GLY A 27 -1.52 0.05 -11.80
N ALA A 28 -0.42 0.81 -11.85
CA ALA A 28 -0.35 2.09 -12.53
C ALA A 28 -0.41 1.89 -14.05
N GLY A 29 -1.62 2.03 -14.61
CA GLY A 29 -1.86 1.89 -16.04
C GLY A 29 -1.09 2.93 -16.85
N THR A 30 -0.50 2.49 -17.96
CA THR A 30 0.41 3.29 -18.78
C THR A 30 -0.23 4.60 -19.25
N ALA A 31 -1.45 4.53 -19.79
CA ALA A 31 -2.17 5.71 -20.28
C ALA A 31 -2.43 6.76 -19.19
N GLY A 32 -2.67 6.33 -17.94
CA GLY A 32 -2.86 7.25 -16.82
C GLY A 32 -1.57 7.97 -16.45
N VAL A 33 -0.48 7.21 -16.34
CA VAL A 33 0.83 7.79 -15.97
C VAL A 33 1.33 8.75 -17.04
N GLU A 34 1.20 8.41 -18.32
CA GLU A 34 1.56 9.31 -19.41
C GLU A 34 0.74 10.60 -19.41
N ALA A 35 -0.54 10.54 -19.04
CA ALA A 35 -1.41 11.72 -18.99
C ALA A 35 -1.10 12.67 -17.82
N PHE A 36 -0.61 12.15 -16.69
CA PHE A 36 -0.46 12.93 -15.44
C PHE A 36 0.99 13.20 -15.02
N ALA A 37 1.96 12.49 -15.59
CA ALA A 37 3.38 12.61 -15.25
C ALA A 37 4.29 12.56 -16.49
N SER A 38 3.83 13.16 -17.61
CA SER A 38 4.50 13.18 -18.91
C SER A 38 5.92 13.77 -18.91
N GLU A 39 6.24 14.56 -17.89
CA GLU A 39 7.55 15.19 -17.66
C GLU A 39 8.62 14.20 -17.18
N LEU A 40 8.22 13.00 -16.75
CA LEU A 40 9.10 11.93 -16.32
C LEU A 40 9.09 10.77 -17.32
N PRO A 41 10.22 10.05 -17.49
CA PRO A 41 10.22 8.78 -18.23
C PRO A 41 9.18 7.82 -17.62
N LEU A 42 8.37 7.17 -18.45
CA LEU A 42 7.27 6.30 -18.01
C LEU A 42 7.71 5.27 -16.96
N GLU A 43 8.85 4.62 -17.17
CA GLU A 43 9.40 3.61 -16.26
C GLU A 43 9.73 4.18 -14.87
N VAL A 44 10.12 5.45 -14.79
CA VAL A 44 10.38 6.16 -13.54
C VAL A 44 9.07 6.62 -12.92
N ALA A 45 8.18 7.20 -13.73
CA ALA A 45 6.91 7.75 -13.30
C ALA A 45 6.00 6.69 -12.62
N ARG A 46 5.91 5.49 -13.19
CA ARG A 46 5.12 4.38 -12.62
C ARG A 46 5.62 3.99 -11.23
N ARG A 47 6.94 3.96 -11.00
CA ARG A 47 7.53 3.65 -9.68
C ARG A 47 7.29 4.74 -8.63
N GLY A 48 6.75 5.90 -9.04
CA GLY A 48 6.29 6.95 -8.13
C GLY A 48 5.23 6.48 -7.15
N TYR A 49 4.44 5.45 -7.46
CA TYR A 49 3.46 4.87 -6.53
C TYR A 49 4.13 4.25 -5.29
N ALA A 50 5.25 3.55 -5.47
CA ALA A 50 6.03 3.03 -4.34
C ALA A 50 6.65 4.15 -3.48
N VAL A 51 7.08 5.25 -4.11
CA VAL A 51 7.52 6.45 -3.39
C VAL A 51 6.36 7.07 -2.62
N GLY A 52 5.17 7.12 -3.21
CA GLY A 52 3.93 7.57 -2.57
C GLY A 52 3.65 6.82 -1.27
N THR A 53 3.81 5.48 -1.26
CA THR A 53 3.68 4.68 -0.04
C THR A 53 4.66 5.11 1.05
N ALA A 54 5.93 5.34 0.71
CA ALA A 54 6.93 5.78 1.68
C ALA A 54 6.63 7.18 2.23
N VAL A 55 6.11 8.09 1.38
CA VAL A 55 5.66 9.41 1.81
C VAL A 55 4.47 9.26 2.77
N LEU A 56 3.48 8.43 2.45
CA LEU A 56 2.32 8.18 3.32
C LEU A 56 2.77 7.63 4.68
N GLU A 57 3.71 6.69 4.70
CA GLU A 57 4.27 6.16 5.95
C GLU A 57 4.92 7.26 6.79
N ALA A 58 5.70 8.15 6.16
CA ALA A 58 6.42 9.20 6.85
C ALA A 58 5.52 10.31 7.42
N VAL A 59 4.40 10.62 6.77
CA VAL A 59 3.52 11.74 7.17
C VAL A 59 2.38 11.34 8.09
N LEU A 60 2.02 10.06 8.13
CA LEU A 60 0.94 9.60 8.99
C LEU A 60 1.39 9.52 10.46
N PRO A 61 0.47 9.81 11.41
CA PRO A 61 0.80 9.73 12.82
C PRO A 61 1.20 8.30 13.22
N PRO A 62 1.94 8.15 14.33
CA PRO A 62 2.11 6.84 14.97
C PRO A 62 0.75 6.18 15.24
N HIS A 63 0.68 4.85 15.15
CA HIS A 63 -0.50 4.08 15.54
C HIS A 63 -0.14 2.95 16.49
N ASP A 64 -1.16 2.49 17.20
CA ASP A 64 -1.06 1.30 18.03
C ASP A 64 -1.34 0.07 17.16
N GLY A 65 -0.33 -0.77 16.97
CA GLY A 65 -0.46 -2.01 16.21
C GLY A 65 0.76 -2.30 15.34
N PRO A 66 0.83 -3.51 14.73
CA PRO A 66 1.93 -3.85 13.84
C PRO A 66 1.89 -3.02 12.56
N THR A 67 3.08 -2.76 12.02
CA THR A 67 3.28 -2.39 10.62
C THR A 67 3.92 -3.56 9.90
N ALA A 68 3.41 -3.91 8.73
CA ALA A 68 4.01 -4.91 7.85
C ALA A 68 4.05 -4.41 6.41
N THR A 69 4.92 -4.98 5.59
CA THR A 69 5.09 -4.61 4.19
C THR A 69 4.72 -5.77 3.29
N ALA A 70 3.79 -5.54 2.36
CA ALA A 70 3.53 -6.48 1.28
C ALA A 70 4.74 -6.51 0.33
N PRO A 71 5.26 -7.70 -0.02
CA PRO A 71 6.38 -7.80 -0.95
C PRO A 71 5.93 -7.36 -2.36
N VAL A 72 6.67 -6.42 -2.94
CA VAL A 72 6.46 -5.93 -4.29
C VAL A 72 7.79 -5.95 -5.02
N THR A 73 7.82 -6.51 -6.23
CA THR A 73 9.03 -6.47 -7.06
C THR A 73 9.23 -5.08 -7.67
N MET A 74 10.49 -4.67 -7.78
CA MET A 74 10.90 -3.49 -8.54
C MET A 74 11.38 -3.84 -9.97
N SER A 75 11.40 -5.13 -10.33
CA SER A 75 11.68 -5.60 -11.68
C SER A 75 10.49 -5.36 -12.63
N ASP A 76 10.77 -5.35 -13.93
CA ASP A 76 9.74 -5.24 -14.98
C ASP A 76 9.12 -6.59 -15.35
N GLU A 77 9.23 -7.59 -14.48
CA GLU A 77 8.68 -8.92 -14.72
C GLU A 77 7.15 -8.92 -14.60
N GLY A 78 6.48 -9.58 -15.54
CA GLY A 78 5.03 -9.76 -15.51
C GLY A 78 4.22 -8.49 -15.80
N LEU A 79 4.81 -7.50 -16.50
CA LEU A 79 4.14 -6.26 -16.91
C LEU A 79 3.26 -6.40 -18.17
N ASP A 80 3.25 -7.56 -18.81
CA ASP A 80 2.49 -7.80 -20.02
C ASP A 80 0.97 -7.68 -19.80
N VAL A 81 0.24 -7.28 -20.84
CA VAL A 81 -1.22 -7.24 -20.82
C VAL A 81 -1.75 -8.66 -20.95
N ARG A 82 -2.53 -9.10 -19.95
CA ARG A 82 -3.28 -10.37 -20.01
C ARG A 82 -4.75 -10.11 -19.74
N ASP A 83 -5.61 -10.66 -20.59
CA ASP A 83 -7.07 -10.53 -20.50
C ASP A 83 -7.54 -9.08 -20.38
N GLY A 84 -6.86 -8.16 -21.09
CA GLY A 84 -7.16 -6.73 -21.08
C GLY A 84 -6.66 -5.95 -19.86
N VAL A 85 -5.88 -6.57 -18.97
CA VAL A 85 -5.31 -5.93 -17.77
C VAL A 85 -3.79 -5.86 -17.89
N GLU A 86 -3.24 -4.66 -17.80
CA GLU A 86 -1.79 -4.44 -17.69
C GLU A 86 -1.23 -5.10 -16.42
N ALA A 87 -0.07 -5.75 -16.55
CA ALA A 87 0.65 -6.38 -15.46
C ALA A 87 -0.16 -7.38 -14.60
N LYS A 88 -1.19 -8.00 -15.18
CA LYS A 88 -2.14 -8.86 -14.46
C LYS A 88 -1.45 -9.95 -13.64
N SER A 89 -0.43 -10.60 -14.20
CA SER A 89 0.29 -11.66 -13.49
C SER A 89 1.03 -11.13 -12.27
N ALA A 90 1.80 -10.05 -12.42
CA ALA A 90 2.50 -9.44 -11.29
C ALA A 90 1.54 -8.98 -10.19
N VAL A 91 0.40 -8.37 -10.56
CA VAL A 91 -0.63 -7.93 -9.60
C VAL A 91 -1.23 -9.12 -8.83
N LEU A 92 -1.55 -10.23 -9.50
CA LEU A 92 -2.12 -11.40 -8.85
C LEU A 92 -1.13 -12.07 -7.89
N ASP A 93 0.14 -12.19 -8.29
CA ASP A 93 1.18 -12.80 -7.45
C ASP A 93 1.47 -11.95 -6.19
N GLN A 94 1.49 -10.63 -6.36
CA GLN A 94 1.66 -9.70 -5.24
C GLN A 94 0.45 -9.66 -4.33
N LEU A 95 -0.77 -9.75 -4.87
CA LEU A 95 -2.00 -9.87 -4.07
C LEU A 95 -1.98 -11.15 -3.23
N ALA A 96 -1.60 -12.29 -3.81
CA ALA A 96 -1.46 -13.54 -3.08
C ALA A 96 -0.43 -13.41 -1.94
N SER A 97 0.72 -12.80 -2.22
CA SER A 97 1.78 -12.59 -1.24
C SER A 97 1.37 -11.62 -0.12
N ALA A 98 0.64 -10.55 -0.45
CA ALA A 98 0.08 -9.62 0.52
C ALA A 98 -0.92 -10.32 1.46
N PHE A 99 -1.74 -11.24 0.93
CA PHE A 99 -2.65 -12.03 1.77
C PHE A 99 -1.92 -12.91 2.77
N GLU A 100 -0.79 -13.52 2.41
CA GLU A 100 0.01 -14.28 3.37
C GLU A 100 0.54 -13.41 4.51
N VAL A 101 1.01 -12.20 4.20
CA VAL A 101 1.42 -11.22 5.23
C VAL A 101 0.24 -10.87 6.13
N ILE A 102 -0.91 -10.51 5.56
CA ILE A 102 -2.11 -10.15 6.32
C ILE A 102 -2.55 -11.30 7.24
N ARG A 103 -2.60 -12.54 6.73
CA ARG A 103 -3.00 -13.73 7.51
C ARG A 103 -2.07 -13.98 8.69
N GLY A 104 -0.77 -13.69 8.54
CA GLY A 104 0.20 -13.82 9.63
C GLY A 104 -0.07 -12.91 10.84
N HIS A 105 -0.90 -11.87 10.68
CA HIS A 105 -1.24 -10.92 11.74
C HIS A 105 -2.65 -11.09 12.32
N ASP A 106 -3.52 -11.90 11.69
CA ASP A 106 -4.94 -12.05 12.06
C ASP A 106 -5.64 -10.72 12.42
N PRO A 107 -5.58 -9.68 11.55
CA PRO A 107 -6.04 -8.35 11.91
C PRO A 107 -7.57 -8.26 11.92
N ALA A 108 -8.11 -7.60 12.94
CA ALA A 108 -9.52 -7.18 12.95
C ALA A 108 -9.77 -5.97 12.05
N ARG A 109 -8.74 -5.14 11.81
CA ARG A 109 -8.79 -3.95 10.96
C ARG A 109 -7.47 -3.77 10.23
N ILE A 110 -7.53 -3.23 9.01
CA ILE A 110 -6.35 -2.93 8.19
C ILE A 110 -6.42 -1.48 7.72
N THR A 111 -5.33 -0.74 7.89
CA THR A 111 -5.08 0.51 7.16
C THR A 111 -4.00 0.24 6.13
N THR A 112 -4.35 0.32 4.85
CA THR A 112 -3.40 0.13 3.75
C THR A 112 -2.80 1.47 3.34
N LEU A 113 -1.48 1.57 3.41
CA LEU A 113 -0.72 2.67 2.79
C LEU A 113 -0.33 2.18 1.41
N GLY A 114 -1.13 2.58 0.43
CA GLY A 114 -1.04 2.04 -0.91
C GLY A 114 0.02 2.72 -1.78
N GLY A 115 0.21 2.05 -2.91
CA GLY A 115 0.80 2.44 -4.17
C GLY A 115 0.09 1.58 -5.21
#